data_AF-A0A968CSG9-F1
#
_entry.id   AF-A0A968CSG9-F1
#
_cell.length_a   1.000
_cell.length_b   1.000
_cell.length_c   1.000
_cell.angle_alpha   90.00
_cell.angle_beta   90.00
_cell.angle_gamma   90.00
#
_symmetry.space_group_name_H-M   'P 1'
#
loop_
_entity.id
_entity.type
_entity.pdbx_description
1 polymer ?
#
loop_
_entity_poly.entity_id
_entity_poly.type
_entity_poly.pdbx_seq_one_letter_code
_entity_poly.pdbx_strand_id
1 'polypeptide(L)' 'PHMTVYKNMAFGLQLRRFSKSEIDKRVQEAAEILEISELLKRKPRELSGGQRQRVAVGRAIVRKPAVFLF' A
#
# COMPACT_ATOMS: atom_id res chain seq x y z
N PRO A 1 -2.12 -2.15 14.75
CA PRO A 1 -2.28 -2.91 13.48
C PRO A 1 -1.23 -4.02 13.32
N HIS A 2 -1.65 -5.24 12.96
CA HIS A 2 -0.79 -6.44 12.90
C HIS A 2 -0.26 -6.80 11.51
N MET A 3 -0.78 -6.15 10.45
CA MET A 3 -0.43 -6.43 9.05
C MET A 3 0.86 -5.71 8.64
N THR A 4 1.61 -6.30 7.69
CA THR A 4 2.74 -5.62 7.03
C THR A 4 2.24 -4.50 6.12
N VAL A 5 3.13 -3.61 5.68
CA VAL A 5 2.82 -2.55 4.71
C VAL A 5 2.14 -3.11 3.46
N TYR A 6 2.72 -4.15 2.85
CA TYR A 6 2.14 -4.83 1.69
C TYR A 6 0.70 -5.29 1.98
N LYS A 7 0.49 -6.00 3.09
CA LYS A 7 -0.84 -6.53 3.46
C LYS A 7 -1.83 -5.40 3.72
N ASN A 8 -1.37 -4.29 4.27
CA ASN A 8 -2.20 -3.13 4.55
C ASN A 8 -2.67 -2.42 3.27
N MET A 9 -1.81 -2.31 2.26
CA MET A 9 -2.14 -1.77 0.94
C MET A 9 -3.03 -2.74 0.14
N ALA A 10 -2.69 -4.03 0.13
CA ALA A 10 -3.41 -5.07 -0.60
C ALA A 10 -4.85 -5.30 -0.09
N PHE A 11 -5.13 -5.04 1.19
CA PHE A 11 -6.40 -5.40 1.84
C PHE A 11 -7.64 -4.91 1.08
N GLY A 12 -7.63 -3.65 0.61
CA GLY A 12 -8.77 -3.10 -0.13
C GLY A 12 -9.01 -3.75 -1.49
N LEU A 13 -7.96 -4.26 -2.13
CA LEU A 13 -8.05 -4.99 -3.40
C LEU A 13 -8.50 -6.44 -3.18
N GLN A 14 -8.04 -7.08 -2.09
CA GLN A 14 -8.48 -8.42 -1.70
C GLN A 14 -9.98 -8.47 -1.42
N LEU A 15 -10.52 -7.47 -0.72
CA LEU A 15 -11.97 -7.36 -0.48
C LEU A 15 -12.78 -7.24 -1.77
N ARG A 16 -12.19 -6.64 -2.81
CA ARG A 16 -12.78 -6.53 -4.15
C ARG A 16 -12.50 -7.73 -5.05
N ARG A 17 -11.91 -8.81 -4.51
CA ARG A 17 -11.62 -10.07 -5.21
C ARG A 17 -10.71 -9.93 -6.44
N PHE A 18 -9.80 -8.95 -6.43
CA PHE A 18 -8.74 -8.87 -7.44
C PHE A 18 -7.85 -10.13 -7.39
N SER A 19 -7.31 -10.51 -8.55
CA SER A 19 -6.35 -11.62 -8.59
C SER A 19 -5.08 -11.28 -7.82
N LYS A 20 -4.39 -12.30 -7.30
CA LYS A 20 -3.12 -12.09 -6.56
C LYS A 20 -2.08 -11.36 -7.42
N SER A 21 -1.99 -11.71 -8.70
CA SER A 21 -1.06 -11.06 -9.65
C SER A 21 -1.38 -9.57 -9.84
N GLU A 22 -2.65 -9.20 -9.96
CA GLU A 22 -3.04 -7.79 -10.07
C GLU A 22 -2.78 -7.01 -8.78
N ILE A 23 -3.01 -7.64 -7.63
CA ILE A 23 -2.70 -7.04 -6.32
C ILE A 23 -1.21 -6.78 -6.22
N ASP A 24 -0.38 -7.78 -6.53
CA ASP A 24 1.08 -7.65 -6.50
C ASP A 24 1.55 -6.51 -7.39
N LYS A 25 1.08 -6.49 -8.65
CA LYS A 25 1.42 -5.43 -9.61
C LYS A 25 1.05 -4.04 -9.09
N ARG A 26 -0.18 -3.85 -8.62
CA ARG A 26 -0.66 -2.54 -8.13
C ARG A 26 0.07 -2.09 -6.86
N VAL A 27 0.38 -3.02 -5.95
CA VAL A 27 1.10 -2.70 -4.71
C VAL A 27 2.54 -2.32 -5.02
N GLN A 28 3.21 -3.01 -5.95
CA GLN A 28 4.57 -2.65 -6.37
C GLN A 28 4.61 -1.29 -7.07
N GLU A 29 3.73 -1.04 -8.04
CA GLU A 29 3.61 0.27 -8.70
C GLU A 29 3.43 1.40 -7.67
N ALA A 30 2.52 1.22 -6.71
CA ALA A 30 2.29 2.23 -5.68
C ALA A 30 3.48 2.38 -4.71
N ALA A 31 4.20 1.30 -4.43
CA ALA A 31 5.35 1.31 -3.55
C ALA A 31 6.56 2.03 -4.17
N GLU A 32 6.76 1.87 -5.48
CA GLU A 32 7.78 2.59 -6.24
C GLU A 32 7.49 4.09 -6.28
N ILE A 33 6.26 4.48 -6.61
CA ILE A 33 5.82 5.90 -6.66
C ILE A 33 6.05 6.60 -5.31
N LEU A 34 5.86 5.88 -4.20
CA LEU A 34 5.95 6.42 -2.85
C LEU A 34 7.31 6.19 -2.19
N GLU A 35 8.27 5.59 -2.88
CA GLU A 35 9.60 5.24 -2.34
C GLU A 35 9.52 4.39 -1.05
N ILE A 36 8.63 3.39 -1.04
CA ILE A 36 8.40 2.48 0.09
C ILE A 36 8.57 1.00 -0.26
N SER A 37 9.14 0.66 -1.43
CA SER A 37 9.35 -0.72 -1.88
C SER A 37 10.08 -1.59 -0.83
N GLU A 38 11.14 -1.07 -0.23
CA GLU A 38 11.92 -1.74 0.83
C GLU A 38 11.15 -1.90 2.17
N LEU A 39 10.04 -1.19 2.31
CA LEU A 39 9.23 -1.19 3.53
C LEU A 39 8.06 -2.19 3.46
N LEU A 40 7.79 -2.78 2.29
CA LEU A 40 6.64 -3.66 2.04
C LEU A 40 6.50 -4.82 3.04
N LYS A 41 7.64 -5.37 3.49
CA LYS A 41 7.68 -6.49 4.45
C LYS A 41 7.62 -6.04 5.91
N ARG A 42 7.81 -4.76 6.20
CA ARG A 42 7.83 -4.21 7.58
C ARG A 42 6.43 -4.07 8.15
N LYS A 43 6.33 -4.08 9.47
CA LYS A 43 5.12 -3.77 10.24
C LYS A 43 5.10 -2.28 10.63
N PRO A 44 3.92 -1.69 10.94
CA PRO A 44 3.77 -0.27 11.25
C PRO A 44 4.66 0.26 12.40
N ARG A 45 5.04 -0.61 13.34
CA ARG A 45 5.93 -0.28 14.47
C ARG A 45 7.39 -0.05 14.05
N GLU A 46 7.80 -0.54 12.89
CA GLU A 46 9.16 -0.45 12.33
C GLU A 46 9.32 0.73 11.36
N LEU A 47 8.29 1.58 11.27
CA LEU A 47 8.21 2.71 10.37
C LEU A 47 8.32 4.03 11.12
N SER A 48 8.96 5.02 10.50
CA SER A 48 8.89 6.41 10.95
C SER A 48 7.49 7.00 10.75
N GLY A 49 7.22 8.17 11.34
CA GLY A 49 5.96 8.89 11.14
C GLY A 49 5.68 9.19 9.66
N GLY A 50 6.66 9.76 8.95
CA GLY A 50 6.55 10.05 7.52
C GLY A 50 6.37 8.79 6.66
N GLN A 51 7.05 7.70 6.98
CA GLN A 51 6.83 6.41 6.30
C GLN A 51 5.40 5.90 6.50
N ARG A 52 4.83 6.03 7.71
CA ARG A 52 3.43 5.67 7.96
C ARG A 52 2.45 6.52 7.15
N GLN A 53 2.72 7.82 7.00
CA GLN A 53 1.91 8.70 6.14
C GLN A 53 1.96 8.25 4.67
N ARG A 54 3.15 7.96 4.13
CA ARG A 54 3.28 7.43 2.76
C ARG A 54 2.51 6.12 2.57
N VAL A 55 2.60 5.20 3.53
CA VAL A 55 1.82 3.94 3.49
C VAL A 55 0.31 4.21 3.50
N ALA A 56 -0.17 5.19 4.27
CA ALA A 56 -1.58 5.57 4.29
C ALA A 56 -2.05 6.07 2.92
N VAL A 57 -1.25 6.93 2.26
CA VAL A 57 -1.49 7.38 0.88
C VAL A 57 -1.47 6.21 -0.09
N GLY A 58 -0.55 5.26 0.08
CA GLY A 58 -0.44 4.05 -0.75
C GLY A 58 -1.72 3.22 -0.80
N ARG A 59 -2.49 3.16 0.30
CA ARG A 59 -3.79 2.47 0.33
C ARG A 59 -4.83 3.09 -0.62
N ALA A 60 -4.74 4.40 -0.87
CA ALA A 60 -5.57 5.09 -1.85
C ALA A 60 -5.04 4.85 -3.26
N ILE A 61 -3.72 4.97 -3.47
CA ILE A 61 -3.08 4.83 -4.79
C ILE A 61 -3.33 3.46 -5.43
N VAL A 62 -3.24 2.37 -4.67
CA VAL A 62 -3.46 1.01 -5.21
C VAL A 62 -4.84 0.80 -5.83
N ARG A 63 -5.82 1.65 -5.46
CA ARG A 63 -7.19 1.62 -6.02
C ARG A 63 -7.31 2.32 -7.37
N LYS A 64 -6.28 3.06 -7.81
CA LYS A 64 -6.27 3.89 -9.02
C LYS A 64 -7.51 4.81 -9.11
N PRO A 65 -7.75 5.69 -8.11
CA PRO A 65 -8.87 6.61 -8.14
C PRO A 65 -8.64 7.69 -9.21
N ALA A 66 -9.72 8.22 -9.79
CA ALA A 66 -9.65 9.30 -10.77
C ALA A 66 -9.21 10.64 -10.14
N VAL A 67 -9.54 10.86 -8.85
CA VAL A 67 -9.23 12.08 -8.11
C VAL A 67 -8.77 11.70 -6.70
N PHE A 68 -7.80 12.44 -6.18
CA PHE A 68 -7.38 12.39 -4.79
C PHE A 68 -7.80 13.69 -4.08
N LEU A 69 -8.36 13.56 -2.87
CA LEU A 69 -8.63 14.69 -1.97
C LEU A 69 -7.60 14.60 -0.85
N PHE A 70 -6.84 15.68 -0.63
CA PHE A 70 -5.75 15.75 0.33
C PHE A 70 -6.08 16.72 1.45
#